data_AF-F8JVW5-F1
#
_entry.id   AF-F8JVW5-F1
#
_cell.length_a   1.000
_cell.length_b   1.000
_cell.length_c   1.000
_cell.angle_alpha   90.00
_cell.angle_beta   90.00
_cell.angle_gamma   90.00
#
_symmetry.space_group_name_H-M   'P 1'
#
loop_
_entity.id
_entity.type
_entity.pdbx_description
1 polymer ?
#
loop_
_entity_poly.entity_id
_entity_poly.type
_entity_poly.pdbx_seq_one_letter_code
_entity_poly.pdbx_strand_id
1 'polypeptide(L)'
;MSGHNTSRARIRKAAASMVAAGVVALGGPTVAAAPASAADHHPKPAPKGPVTAVHGGRLLHPLHVSGCDSFRRSGDGVRWTANCRVDSGRSGSWTHCSDGTDIYGPLVGPGYWIFGGDCSGHGVETNWGVYDG
;
A
#
# COMPACT_ATOMS: atom_id res chain seq x y z
N MET A 1 8.56 25.33 -42.51
CA MET A 1 8.38 24.14 -43.37
C MET A 1 8.77 22.91 -42.58
N SER A 2 7.89 21.92 -42.60
CA SER A 2 7.94 20.64 -41.88
C SER A 2 9.24 19.87 -42.02
N GLY A 3 9.51 19.03 -41.03
CA GLY A 3 10.48 17.95 -41.12
C GLY A 3 10.28 16.95 -39.99
N HIS A 4 9.30 16.07 -40.12
CA HIS A 4 9.17 14.85 -39.32
C HIS A 4 10.42 13.99 -39.47
N ASN A 5 10.91 13.37 -38.39
CA ASN A 5 11.58 12.08 -38.54
C ASN A 5 11.38 11.18 -37.32
N THR A 6 10.53 10.19 -37.52
CA THR A 6 10.34 8.99 -36.71
C THR A 6 11.58 8.10 -36.87
N SER A 7 12.20 7.64 -35.79
CA SER A 7 13.05 6.45 -35.85
C SER A 7 13.12 5.69 -34.52
N ARG A 8 12.63 4.47 -34.62
CA ARG A 8 12.72 3.37 -33.66
C ARG A 8 14.19 3.04 -33.39
N ALA A 9 14.56 2.76 -32.15
CA ALA A 9 15.65 1.84 -31.88
C ALA A 9 15.52 1.21 -30.49
N ARG A 10 15.15 -0.08 -30.50
CA ARG A 10 15.37 -1.02 -29.41
C ARG A 10 16.88 -1.07 -29.17
N ILE A 11 17.35 -0.97 -27.94
CA ILE A 11 18.70 -1.44 -27.62
C ILE A 11 18.63 -2.38 -26.43
N ARG A 12 19.02 -3.61 -26.75
CA ARG A 12 19.16 -4.76 -25.88
C ARG A 12 20.38 -4.58 -24.97
N LYS A 13 20.27 -5.19 -23.79
CA LYS A 13 21.33 -5.52 -22.84
C LYS A 13 22.75 -5.58 -23.46
N ALA A 14 23.67 -4.85 -22.87
CA ALA A 14 25.08 -5.22 -22.83
C ALA A 14 25.57 -5.10 -21.39
N ALA A 15 26.18 -6.19 -20.93
CA ALA A 15 26.70 -6.37 -19.59
C ALA A 15 28.04 -5.66 -19.39
N ALA A 16 28.24 -5.25 -18.14
CA ALA A 16 29.49 -5.21 -17.38
C ALA A 16 30.80 -4.83 -18.11
N SER A 17 31.37 -3.71 -17.67
CA SER A 17 32.82 -3.63 -17.47
C SER A 17 33.10 -2.95 -16.13
N MET A 18 33.83 -3.68 -15.29
CA MET A 18 34.33 -3.26 -14.00
C MET A 18 35.35 -2.14 -14.18
N VAL A 19 35.24 -1.09 -13.36
CA VAL A 19 36.39 -0.25 -13.01
C VAL A 19 36.44 -0.18 -11.49
N ALA A 20 37.34 -0.96 -10.92
CA ALA A 20 37.80 -0.77 -9.55
C ALA A 20 39.05 0.11 -9.62
N ALA A 21 38.95 1.34 -9.13
CA ALA A 21 40.09 2.16 -8.73
C ALA A 21 39.63 3.07 -7.59
N GLY A 22 40.24 2.88 -6.42
CA GLY A 22 39.75 3.41 -5.16
C GLY A 22 40.00 4.89 -4.93
N VAL A 23 39.28 5.42 -3.94
CA VAL A 23 39.71 6.55 -3.11
C VAL A 23 39.21 6.27 -1.69
N VAL A 24 40.14 6.14 -0.75
CA VAL A 24 39.86 6.19 0.68
C VAL A 24 39.74 7.67 1.05
N ALA A 25 38.57 8.10 1.53
CA ALA A 25 38.37 9.41 2.14
C ALA A 25 37.58 9.24 3.45
N LEU A 26 38.18 9.78 4.51
CA LEU A 26 37.70 9.82 5.89
C LEU A 26 36.49 10.75 6.02
N GLY A 27 35.51 10.36 6.84
CA GLY A 27 34.65 11.32 7.58
C GLY A 27 33.15 11.30 7.27
N GLY A 28 32.36 10.84 8.26
CA GLY A 28 30.95 11.20 8.44
C GLY A 28 29.95 10.05 8.27
N PRO A 29 29.03 9.81 9.24
CA PRO A 29 27.96 8.84 9.06
C PRO A 29 26.89 9.45 8.17
N THR A 30 27.01 9.30 6.85
CA THR A 30 25.88 9.54 5.96
C THR A 30 24.94 8.34 6.08
N VAL A 31 23.86 8.53 6.84
CA VAL A 31 22.70 7.64 6.87
C VAL A 31 22.23 7.46 5.42
N ALA A 32 22.48 6.30 4.84
CA ALA A 32 21.98 5.94 3.54
C ALA A 32 20.45 5.91 3.61
N ALA A 33 19.80 6.87 2.98
CA ALA A 33 18.37 6.81 2.73
C ALA A 33 18.10 5.58 1.86
N ALA A 34 17.52 4.54 2.47
CA ALA A 34 17.07 3.37 1.75
C ALA A 34 16.03 3.80 0.71
N PRO A 35 16.11 3.34 -0.56
CA PRO A 35 15.04 3.57 -1.51
C PRO A 35 13.76 2.94 -0.95
N ALA A 36 12.71 3.75 -0.83
CA ALA A 36 11.38 3.26 -0.53
C ALA A 36 11.03 2.23 -1.61
N SER A 37 10.92 0.96 -1.23
CA SER A 37 10.41 -0.09 -2.11
C SER A 37 9.04 0.36 -2.59
N ALA A 38 8.95 0.69 -3.88
CA ALA A 38 7.69 0.79 -4.58
C ALA A 38 7.04 -0.59 -4.43
N ALA A 39 6.00 -0.68 -3.60
CA ALA A 39 5.30 -1.93 -3.38
C ALA A 39 4.69 -2.39 -4.71
N ASP A 40 5.26 -3.47 -5.26
CA ASP A 40 4.69 -4.22 -6.37
C ASP A 40 3.20 -4.45 -6.11
N HIS A 41 2.36 -4.01 -7.04
CA HIS A 41 0.91 -4.19 -7.02
C HIS A 41 0.55 -5.65 -7.36
N HIS A 42 1.11 -6.60 -6.61
CA HIS A 42 0.66 -7.96 -6.67
C HIS A 42 -0.79 -8.03 -6.14
N PRO A 43 -1.70 -8.71 -6.84
CA PRO A 43 -3.02 -9.02 -6.30
C PRO A 43 -2.83 -9.74 -4.97
N LYS A 44 -3.20 -9.09 -3.87
CA LYS A 44 -3.12 -9.73 -2.55
C LYS A 44 -4.23 -10.77 -2.44
N PRO A 45 -3.94 -11.96 -1.88
CA PRO A 45 -4.95 -13.00 -1.70
C PRO A 45 -6.18 -12.43 -1.00
N ALA A 46 -7.36 -12.80 -1.49
CA ALA A 46 -8.63 -12.41 -0.86
C ALA A 46 -8.68 -12.92 0.61
N PRO A 47 -9.33 -12.18 1.51
CA PRO A 47 -9.53 -12.55 2.91
C PRO A 47 -10.12 -13.95 3.06
N LYS A 48 -9.74 -14.63 4.14
CA LYS A 48 -10.37 -15.89 4.56
C LYS A 48 -11.47 -15.69 5.62
N GLY A 49 -11.91 -14.45 5.85
CA GLY A 49 -12.92 -14.10 6.84
C GLY A 49 -13.92 -13.06 6.32
N PRO A 50 -14.96 -12.76 7.12
CA PRO A 50 -15.95 -11.74 6.77
C PRO A 50 -15.26 -10.38 6.66
N VAL A 51 -15.45 -9.73 5.50
CA VAL A 51 -15.06 -8.33 5.31
C VAL A 51 -16.16 -7.45 5.91
N THR A 52 -15.82 -6.66 6.92
CA THR A 52 -16.74 -5.69 7.50
C THR A 52 -16.45 -4.32 6.90
N ALA A 53 -17.31 -3.92 5.97
CA ALA A 53 -17.29 -2.58 5.40
C ALA A 53 -17.66 -1.54 6.47
N VAL A 54 -16.90 -0.44 6.53
CA VAL A 54 -17.16 0.69 7.43
C VAL A 54 -17.47 1.92 6.60
N HIS A 55 -18.74 2.28 6.54
CA HIS A 55 -19.17 3.60 6.08
C HIS A 55 -19.51 4.45 7.31
N GLY A 56 -18.61 5.34 7.72
CA GLY A 56 -18.95 6.42 8.66
C GLY A 56 -19.12 6.03 10.15
N GLY A 57 -18.67 4.86 10.58
CA GLY A 57 -18.46 4.56 12.02
C GLY A 57 -19.10 3.27 12.53
N ARG A 58 -18.46 2.75 13.59
CA ARG A 58 -18.70 1.53 14.37
C ARG A 58 -18.74 0.23 13.55
N LEU A 59 -17.70 -0.59 13.74
CA LEU A 59 -17.67 -1.98 13.28
C LEU A 59 -18.82 -2.76 13.91
N LEU A 60 -19.69 -3.35 13.09
CA LEU A 60 -20.77 -4.23 13.51
C LEU A 60 -20.30 -5.67 13.30
N HIS A 61 -20.34 -6.48 14.38
CA HIS A 61 -20.05 -7.93 14.46
C HIS A 61 -18.61 -8.31 14.86
N PRO A 62 -18.39 -9.52 15.41
CA PRO A 62 -17.24 -9.86 16.27
C PRO A 62 -16.04 -10.17 15.40
N LEU A 63 -15.44 -9.12 14.85
CA LEU A 63 -14.08 -9.19 14.36
C LEU A 63 -13.15 -9.38 15.54
N HIS A 64 -11.95 -9.89 15.24
CA HIS A 64 -10.78 -9.80 16.12
C HIS A 64 -10.37 -8.35 16.47
N VAL A 65 -11.08 -7.37 15.93
CA VAL A 65 -10.94 -5.93 16.18
C VAL A 65 -12.02 -5.46 17.17
N SER A 66 -11.64 -5.26 18.43
CA SER A 66 -12.48 -4.68 19.49
C SER A 66 -13.01 -3.28 19.18
N GLY A 67 -12.34 -2.55 18.28
CA GLY A 67 -12.81 -1.26 17.80
C GLY A 67 -11.82 -0.60 16.85
N CYS A 68 -12.37 0.23 15.96
CA CYS A 68 -11.60 1.18 15.19
C CYS A 68 -12.16 2.58 15.45
N ASP A 69 -11.27 3.53 15.69
CA ASP A 69 -11.55 4.94 15.81
C ASP A 69 -10.79 5.74 14.77
N SER A 70 -11.03 7.05 14.73
CA SER A 70 -10.27 7.97 13.88
C SER A 70 -10.32 7.62 12.39
N PHE A 71 -11.47 7.13 11.91
CA PHE A 71 -11.70 6.97 10.47
C PHE A 71 -11.55 8.33 9.77
N ARG A 72 -10.52 8.44 8.94
CA ARG A 72 -10.23 9.61 8.12
C ARG A 72 -10.16 9.17 6.68
N ARG A 73 -10.89 9.89 5.84
CA ARG A 73 -10.74 9.82 4.39
C ARG A 73 -9.98 11.07 3.94
N SER A 74 -9.05 10.90 3.01
CA SER A 74 -8.31 12.00 2.40
C SER A 74 -9.27 12.90 1.60
N GLY A 75 -8.91 14.17 1.43
CA GLY A 75 -9.74 15.15 0.73
C GLY A 75 -9.98 14.81 -0.75
N ASP A 76 -9.04 14.11 -1.36
CA ASP A 76 -9.13 13.53 -2.72
C ASP A 76 -9.95 12.23 -2.78
N GLY A 77 -10.26 11.63 -1.63
CA GLY A 77 -11.04 10.40 -1.54
C GLY A 77 -10.35 9.17 -2.12
N VAL A 78 -9.01 9.18 -2.25
CA VAL A 78 -8.21 8.04 -2.72
C VAL A 78 -7.62 7.25 -1.56
N ARG A 79 -7.54 7.84 -0.36
CA ARG A 79 -6.89 7.23 0.81
C ARG A 79 -7.75 7.32 2.06
N TRP A 80 -7.66 6.30 2.90
CA TRP A 80 -8.32 6.26 4.19
C TRP A 80 -7.39 5.64 5.24
N THR A 81 -7.61 6.05 6.49
CA THR A 81 -6.93 5.49 7.66
C THR A 81 -7.88 5.36 8.84
N ALA A 82 -7.62 4.42 9.73
CA ALA A 82 -8.27 4.28 11.03
C ALA A 82 -7.29 3.70 12.05
N ASN A 83 -7.43 4.08 13.32
CA ASN A 83 -6.73 3.44 14.42
C ASN A 83 -7.58 2.28 14.91
N CYS A 84 -7.05 1.06 14.85
CA CYS A 84 -7.77 -0.15 15.20
C CYS A 84 -7.06 -0.92 16.30
N ARG A 85 -7.83 -1.42 17.27
CA ARG A 85 -7.34 -2.31 18.33
C ARG A 85 -7.75 -3.74 18.03
N VAL A 86 -6.78 -4.57 17.66
CA VAL A 86 -6.93 -6.02 17.51
C VAL A 86 -6.80 -6.64 18.91
N ASP A 87 -7.85 -7.29 19.41
CA ASP A 87 -7.88 -7.92 20.74
C ASP A 87 -7.51 -9.42 20.71
N SER A 88 -7.75 -10.09 19.59
CA SER A 88 -7.54 -11.53 19.42
C SER A 88 -7.15 -11.83 17.96
N GLY A 89 -6.79 -13.08 17.62
CA GLY A 89 -6.58 -13.51 16.22
C GLY A 89 -5.70 -12.62 15.35
N ARG A 90 -6.05 -12.48 14.07
CA ARG A 90 -5.39 -11.60 13.11
C ARG A 90 -6.41 -10.85 12.26
N SER A 91 -6.17 -9.57 12.02
CA SER A 91 -7.03 -8.74 11.17
C SER A 91 -6.22 -7.87 10.21
N GLY A 92 -6.84 -7.43 9.12
CA GLY A 92 -6.25 -6.53 8.13
C GLY A 92 -7.26 -5.51 7.62
N SER A 93 -6.79 -4.52 6.87
CA SER A 93 -7.63 -3.50 6.23
C SER A 93 -8.01 -3.89 4.81
N TRP A 94 -9.12 -3.41 4.29
CA TRP A 94 -9.49 -3.60 2.89
C TRP A 94 -10.09 -2.33 2.29
N THR A 95 -9.95 -2.17 0.98
CA THR A 95 -10.45 -1.03 0.21
C THR A 95 -11.00 -1.49 -1.12
N HIS A 96 -12.18 -1.02 -1.48
CA HIS A 96 -12.77 -1.10 -2.82
C HIS A 96 -12.59 0.22 -3.54
N CYS A 97 -12.00 0.18 -4.72
CA CYS A 97 -11.79 1.33 -5.57
C CYS A 97 -12.85 1.40 -6.68
N SER A 98 -13.10 2.60 -7.21
CA SER A 98 -14.15 2.85 -8.21
C SER A 98 -13.96 2.13 -9.54
N ASP A 99 -12.74 1.67 -9.85
CA ASP A 99 -12.44 0.84 -11.01
C ASP A 99 -12.80 -0.65 -10.81
N GLY A 100 -13.29 -1.02 -9.63
CA GLY A 100 -13.60 -2.38 -9.23
C GLY A 100 -12.46 -3.12 -8.54
N THR A 101 -11.29 -2.48 -8.36
CA THR A 101 -10.13 -3.08 -7.70
C THR A 101 -10.32 -3.19 -6.20
N ASP A 102 -9.99 -4.37 -5.65
CA ASP A 102 -9.93 -4.62 -4.22
C ASP A 102 -8.48 -4.68 -3.73
N ILE A 103 -8.16 -3.88 -2.71
CA ILE A 103 -6.83 -3.80 -2.11
C ILE A 103 -6.91 -4.24 -0.66
N TYR A 104 -6.12 -5.24 -0.30
CA TYR A 104 -6.04 -5.79 1.04
C TYR A 104 -4.77 -5.35 1.77
N GLY A 105 -4.85 -5.08 3.06
CA GLY A 105 -3.72 -4.83 3.95
C GLY A 105 -3.07 -6.15 4.41
N PRO A 106 -1.92 -6.10 5.10
CA PRO A 106 -1.40 -7.27 5.78
C PRO A 106 -2.28 -7.64 6.99
N LEU A 107 -2.33 -8.93 7.30
CA LEU A 107 -2.93 -9.44 8.53
C LEU A 107 -1.97 -9.26 9.72
N VAL A 108 -2.37 -8.46 10.69
CA VAL A 108 -1.64 -8.18 11.92
C VAL A 108 -2.31 -8.82 13.14
N GLY A 109 -1.50 -9.18 14.15
CA GLY A 109 -1.99 -9.80 15.39
C GLY A 109 -2.47 -8.78 16.43
N PRO A 110 -2.69 -9.21 17.69
CA PRO A 110 -3.17 -8.34 18.75
C PRO A 110 -2.29 -7.11 18.98
N GLY A 111 -2.92 -5.95 19.17
CA GLY A 111 -2.23 -4.67 19.34
C GLY A 111 -3.01 -3.48 18.77
N TYR A 112 -2.38 -2.31 18.83
CA TYR A 112 -2.89 -1.10 18.18
C TYR A 112 -2.21 -0.92 16.82
N TRP A 113 -3.01 -0.72 15.78
CA TRP A 113 -2.54 -0.64 14.40
C TRP A 113 -3.24 0.49 13.67
N ILE A 114 -2.52 1.10 12.73
CA ILE A 114 -3.11 2.02 11.76
C ILE A 114 -3.51 1.18 10.56
N PHE A 115 -4.83 1.02 10.38
CA PHE A 115 -5.41 0.40 9.20
C PHE A 115 -5.67 1.46 8.16
N GLY A 116 -5.64 1.08 6.89
CA GLY A 116 -5.90 2.02 5.82
C GLY A 116 -5.82 1.39 4.44
N GLY A 117 -6.01 2.24 3.45
CA GLY A 117 -6.05 1.90 2.04
C GLY A 117 -5.62 3.04 1.15
N ASP A 118 -5.24 2.68 -0.07
CA ASP A 118 -4.80 3.63 -1.09
C ASP A 118 -5.25 3.15 -2.47
N CYS A 119 -6.20 3.87 -3.07
CA CYS A 119 -6.72 3.65 -4.42
C CYS A 119 -5.91 4.40 -5.50
N SER A 120 -4.69 4.85 -5.22
CA SER A 120 -3.88 5.57 -6.21
C SER A 120 -3.70 4.72 -7.47
N GLY A 121 -4.13 5.26 -8.62
CA GLY A 121 -4.13 4.54 -9.90
C GLY A 121 -5.38 3.70 -10.17
N HIS A 122 -6.29 3.58 -9.21
CA HIS A 122 -7.54 2.78 -9.25
C HIS A 122 -8.81 3.63 -9.07
N GLY A 123 -8.66 4.96 -9.10
CA GLY A 123 -9.74 5.94 -8.94
C GLY A 123 -9.94 6.34 -7.48
N VAL A 124 -11.20 6.47 -7.05
CA VAL A 124 -11.55 6.86 -5.68
C VAL A 124 -12.06 5.67 -4.88
N GLU A 125 -11.97 5.77 -3.57
CA GLU A 125 -12.52 4.79 -2.65
C GLU A 125 -14.05 4.81 -2.74
N THR A 126 -14.64 3.64 -2.92
CA THR A 126 -16.10 3.46 -2.93
C THR A 126 -16.57 2.64 -1.75
N ASN A 127 -15.68 1.84 -1.17
CA ASN A 127 -15.90 1.14 0.09
C ASN A 127 -14.57 0.82 0.77
N TRP A 128 -14.59 0.60 2.07
CA TRP A 128 -13.40 0.17 2.81
C TRP A 128 -13.80 -0.45 4.13
N GLY A 129 -12.88 -1.14 4.79
CA GLY A 129 -13.19 -1.82 6.02
C GLY A 129 -12.04 -2.62 6.59
N VAL A 130 -12.40 -3.55 7.46
CA VAL A 130 -11.47 -4.48 8.10
C VAL A 130 -11.96 -5.90 7.90
N TYR A 131 -11.05 -6.86 7.93
CA TYR A 131 -11.34 -8.27 7.74
C TYR A 131 -10.49 -9.13 8.68
N ASP A 132 -10.96 -10.34 8.97
CA ASP A 132 -10.22 -11.35 9.73
C ASP A 132 -9.56 -12.38 8.84
N GLY A 133 -8.48 -13.00 9.34
CA GLY A 133 -7.69 -13.97 8.60
C GLY A 133 -7.26 -15.20 9.36
#